data_AF-A0A7V9I658-F1
#
_entry.id   AF-A0A7V9I658-F1
#
_cell.length_a   1.000
_cell.length_b   1.000
_cell.length_c   1.000
_cell.angle_alpha   90.00
_cell.angle_beta   90.00
_cell.angle_gamma   90.00
#
_symmetry.space_group_name_H-M   'P 1'
#
loop_
_entity.id
_entity.type
_entity.pdbx_description
1 polymer ?
#
loop_
_entity_poly.entity_id
_entity_poly.type
_entity_poly.pdbx_seq_one_letter_code
_entity_poly.pdbx_strand_id
1 'polypeptide(L)'
;MQITGQAVSRICAICDRSLLQGERAVQYAPDGADLVDVCPLCQEIATENGWIKEGSPTTPTVPVNHRRQKRGLLASIFAPLQSSPEETVATEPILRRLSEPELATVEAADLYNASDYRRTIGGVAKSLGEPKASILPLSGVNQELVITIAWDITWYQYRVSPESAQPVKLEARGHELTEIDGPFQDWNAKIHPDGRVVPEIARV
;
A
#
# COMPACT_ATOMS: atom_id res chain seq x y z
N MET A 1 51.41 15.17 -6.15
CA MET A 1 50.65 14.11 -5.45
C MET A 1 49.65 13.55 -6.44
N GLN A 2 50.01 12.47 -7.14
CA GLN A 2 49.14 11.85 -8.15
C GLN A 2 48.27 10.81 -7.45
N ILE A 3 46.95 11.03 -7.46
CA ILE A 3 45.97 10.03 -7.01
C ILE A 3 45.51 9.30 -8.27
N THR A 4 46.20 8.21 -8.63
CA THR A 4 45.66 7.22 -9.57
C THR A 4 44.53 6.48 -8.86
N GLY A 5 43.32 6.98 -8.99
CA GLY A 5 42.11 6.25 -8.59
C GLY A 5 41.92 5.06 -9.53
N GLN A 6 42.23 3.86 -9.05
CA GLN A 6 41.96 2.62 -9.76
C GLN A 6 40.44 2.43 -9.81
N ALA A 7 39.84 2.64 -11.00
CA ALA A 7 38.40 2.50 -11.18
C ALA A 7 38.04 1.00 -11.14
N VAL A 8 37.41 0.56 -10.04
CA VAL A 8 36.85 -0.79 -9.95
C VAL A 8 35.62 -0.83 -10.85
N SER A 9 35.69 -1.57 -11.96
CA SER A 9 34.55 -1.84 -12.82
C SER A 9 33.54 -2.71 -12.07
N ARG A 10 32.37 -2.15 -11.75
CA ARG A 10 31.27 -2.90 -11.12
C ARG A 10 30.37 -3.47 -12.21
N ILE A 11 29.85 -4.68 -12.03
CA ILE A 11 28.98 -5.37 -13.00
C ILE A 11 27.61 -5.56 -12.36
N CYS A 12 26.55 -5.30 -13.12
CA CYS A 12 25.19 -5.54 -12.66
C CYS A 12 24.90 -7.04 -12.62
N ALA A 13 24.44 -7.55 -11.47
CA ALA A 13 24.14 -8.98 -11.29
C ALA A 13 22.89 -9.50 -12.04
N ILE A 14 22.14 -8.63 -12.74
CA ILE A 14 20.93 -9.01 -13.49
C ILE A 14 21.15 -8.98 -15.00
N CYS A 15 21.79 -7.93 -15.52
CA CYS A 15 21.98 -7.74 -16.96
C CYS A 15 23.45 -7.85 -17.41
N ASP A 16 24.36 -8.16 -16.50
CA ASP A 16 25.81 -8.30 -16.73
C ASP A 16 26.50 -7.09 -17.37
N ARG A 17 25.84 -5.93 -17.40
CA ARG A 17 26.45 -4.70 -17.91
C ARG A 17 27.45 -4.14 -16.91
N SER A 18 28.56 -3.61 -17.41
CA SER A 18 29.47 -2.78 -16.61
C SER A 18 28.80 -1.46 -16.25
N LEU A 19 28.78 -1.13 -14.96
CA LEU A 19 28.30 0.15 -14.45
C LEU A 19 29.27 1.27 -14.81
N LEU A 20 28.75 2.36 -15.36
CA LEU A 20 29.55 3.49 -15.82
C LEU A 20 30.10 4.31 -14.64
N GLN A 21 31.16 5.08 -14.89
CA GLN A 21 31.70 6.01 -13.91
C GLN A 21 30.63 7.05 -13.53
N GLY A 22 30.22 7.07 -12.26
CA GLY A 22 29.16 7.96 -11.76
C GLY A 22 27.75 7.36 -11.78
N GLU A 23 27.58 6.15 -12.31
CA GLU A 23 26.32 5.41 -12.19
C GLU A 23 26.10 4.96 -10.73
N ARG A 24 24.92 5.24 -10.19
CA ARG A 24 24.56 4.86 -8.81
C ARG A 24 24.13 3.41 -8.77
N ALA A 25 25.05 2.51 -8.41
CA ALA A 25 24.73 1.12 -8.11
C ALA A 25 23.85 1.03 -6.84
N VAL A 26 22.87 0.13 -6.85
CA VAL A 26 22.05 -0.20 -5.68
C VAL A 26 22.37 -1.62 -5.26
N GLN A 27 22.58 -1.86 -3.97
CA GLN A 27 22.94 -3.18 -3.46
C GLN A 27 21.71 -3.99 -3.05
N TYR A 28 21.71 -5.26 -3.44
CA TYR A 28 20.67 -6.22 -3.13
C TYR A 28 21.27 -7.52 -2.58
N ALA A 29 20.52 -8.25 -1.76
CA ALA A 29 20.88 -9.57 -1.26
C ALA A 29 19.93 -10.63 -1.86
N PRO A 30 20.37 -11.44 -2.85
CA PRO A 30 19.56 -12.50 -3.45
C PRO A 30 19.14 -13.57 -2.44
N ASP A 31 20.10 -14.01 -1.61
CA ASP A 31 19.90 -15.05 -0.58
C ASP A 31 19.91 -14.48 0.85
N GLY A 32 19.80 -13.16 0.99
CA GLY A 32 19.83 -12.47 2.28
C GLY A 32 21.20 -12.37 2.96
N ALA A 33 22.27 -12.84 2.32
CA ALA A 33 23.64 -12.79 2.85
C ALA A 33 24.61 -11.99 1.96
N ASP A 34 24.80 -12.41 0.71
CA ASP A 34 25.77 -11.79 -0.18
C ASP A 34 25.17 -10.60 -0.92
N LEU A 35 25.85 -9.45 -0.83
CA LEU A 35 25.43 -8.22 -1.50
C LEU A 35 25.96 -8.19 -2.94
N VAL A 36 25.07 -7.90 -3.87
CA VAL A 36 25.36 -7.74 -5.29
C VAL A 36 24.93 -6.36 -5.80
N ASP A 37 25.69 -5.81 -6.75
CA ASP A 37 25.39 -4.52 -7.36
C ASP A 37 24.32 -4.67 -8.46
N VAL A 38 23.30 -3.82 -8.43
CA VAL A 38 22.23 -3.75 -9.43
C VAL A 38 22.16 -2.35 -10.03
N CYS A 39 22.06 -2.28 -11.36
CA CYS A 39 21.95 -1.00 -12.06
C CYS A 39 20.57 -0.35 -11.84
N PRO A 40 20.42 0.98 -12.05
CA PRO A 40 19.14 1.65 -11.84
C PRO A 40 17.98 1.10 -12.67
N LEU A 41 18.26 0.50 -13.83
CA LEU A 41 17.25 -0.08 -14.72
C LEU A 41 16.78 -1.48 -14.30
N CYS A 42 17.54 -2.18 -13.45
CA CYS A 42 17.23 -3.56 -13.04
C CYS A 42 16.69 -3.65 -11.61
N GLN A 43 16.42 -2.53 -10.94
CA GLN A 43 15.91 -2.51 -9.56
C GLN A 43 14.53 -3.18 -9.42
N GLU A 44 13.65 -2.99 -10.41
CA GLU A 44 12.33 -3.61 -10.42
C GLU A 44 12.44 -5.14 -10.55
N ILE A 45 13.25 -5.61 -11.50
CA ILE A 45 13.55 -7.04 -11.70
C ILE A 45 14.15 -7.66 -10.43
N ALA A 46 15.08 -6.97 -9.75
CA ALA A 46 15.65 -7.46 -8.49
C ALA A 46 14.57 -7.66 -7.42
N THR A 47 13.63 -6.72 -7.34
CA THR A 47 12.52 -6.74 -6.37
C THR A 47 11.52 -7.85 -6.70
N GLU A 48 11.20 -8.06 -7.98
CA GLU A 48 10.35 -9.17 -8.45
C GLU A 48 10.96 -10.55 -8.15
N ASN A 49 12.29 -10.67 -8.20
CA ASN A 49 13.01 -11.87 -7.78
C ASN A 49 13.11 -12.03 -6.26
N GLY A 50 12.48 -11.15 -5.49
CA GLY A 50 12.47 -11.20 -4.03
C GLY A 50 13.79 -10.79 -3.38
N TRP A 51 14.71 -10.14 -4.12
CA TRP A 51 15.98 -9.71 -3.55
C TRP A 51 15.76 -8.56 -2.58
N ILE A 52 16.49 -8.60 -1.47
CA ILE A 52 16.33 -7.61 -0.39
C ILE A 52 17.28 -6.44 -0.64
N LYS A 53 16.75 -5.23 -0.73
CA LYS A 53 17.56 -4.01 -0.90
C LYS A 53 18.29 -3.63 0.40
N GLU A 54 19.58 -3.32 0.30
CA GLU A 54 20.38 -2.86 1.44
C GLU A 54 19.78 -1.59 2.08
N GLY A 55 19.62 -1.59 3.40
CA GLY A 55 19.06 -0.47 4.15
C GLY A 55 17.53 -0.36 4.13
N SER A 56 16.83 -1.27 3.46
CA SER A 56 15.39 -1.45 3.69
C SER A 56 15.19 -1.96 5.12
N PRO A 57 14.25 -1.41 5.91
CA PRO A 57 13.98 -1.90 7.26
C PRO A 57 13.37 -3.31 7.19
N THR A 58 14.24 -4.31 7.03
CA THR A 58 13.86 -5.70 7.16
C THR A 58 13.68 -6.01 8.63
N THR A 59 12.45 -6.30 9.02
CA THR A 59 12.13 -6.98 10.26
C THR A 59 13.04 -8.22 10.38
N PRO A 60 13.76 -8.42 11.49
CA PRO A 60 14.71 -9.52 11.60
C PRO A 60 13.98 -10.85 11.47
N THR A 61 14.32 -11.62 10.43
CA THR A 61 13.85 -13.00 10.27
C THR A 61 14.55 -13.86 11.31
N VAL A 62 13.80 -14.40 12.27
CA VAL A 62 14.30 -15.37 13.24
C VAL A 62 14.63 -16.66 12.49
N PRO A 63 15.87 -17.20 12.58
CA PRO A 63 16.17 -18.48 11.96
C PRO A 63 15.41 -19.60 12.69
N VAL A 64 14.58 -20.33 11.95
CA VAL A 64 13.92 -21.55 12.45
C VAL A 64 14.99 -22.65 12.55
N ASN A 65 15.47 -22.89 13.77
CA ASN A 65 16.30 -24.04 14.07
C ASN A 65 15.48 -25.33 13.86
N HIS A 66 15.73 -26.04 12.76
CA HIS A 66 15.27 -27.42 12.61
C HIS A 66 16.05 -28.33 13.57
N ARG A 67 15.61 -28.41 14.82
CA ARG A 67 16.08 -29.40 15.78
C ARG A 67 15.51 -30.77 15.40
N ARG A 68 16.30 -31.56 14.66
CA ARG A 68 16.16 -33.02 14.60
C ARG A 68 16.21 -33.56 16.03
N GLN A 69 15.08 -34.00 16.58
CA GLN A 69 15.06 -34.81 17.80
C GLN A 69 14.56 -36.21 17.49
N LYS A 70 15.42 -37.16 17.84
CA LYS A 70 15.32 -38.59 17.56
C LYS A 70 14.13 -39.21 18.29
N ARG A 71 13.54 -40.20 17.61
CA ARG A 71 12.62 -41.20 18.14
C ARG A 71 13.08 -41.75 19.51
N GLY A 72 12.16 -41.74 20.46
CA GLY A 72 12.16 -42.59 21.65
C GLY A 72 10.79 -43.23 21.79
N LEU A 73 10.74 -44.56 21.71
CA LEU A 73 9.57 -45.36 22.04
C LEU A 73 9.37 -45.35 23.56
N LEU A 74 8.11 -45.41 24.01
CA LEU A 74 7.62 -45.58 25.40
C LEU A 74 7.31 -44.28 26.18
N ALA A 75 6.11 -43.73 25.97
CA ALA A 75 5.37 -42.97 26.99
C ALA A 75 3.88 -42.88 26.59
N SER A 76 3.22 -44.04 26.50
CA SER A 76 1.79 -44.12 26.16
C SER A 76 1.08 -45.10 27.08
N ILE A 77 1.13 -44.89 28.40
CA ILE A 77 0.13 -45.41 29.33
C ILE A 77 -0.02 -44.35 30.43
N PHE A 78 -1.27 -44.01 30.79
CA PHE A 78 -1.74 -43.19 31.93
C PHE A 78 -2.24 -41.74 31.66
N ALA A 79 -3.50 -41.71 31.17
CA ALA A 79 -4.64 -40.91 31.66
C ALA A 79 -4.84 -39.46 31.17
N PRO A 80 -6.08 -38.89 31.24
CA PRO A 80 -7.43 -39.47 31.12
C PRO A 80 -8.28 -38.78 30.01
N LEU A 81 -9.48 -39.33 29.76
CA LEU A 81 -10.52 -38.79 28.86
C LEU A 81 -11.26 -37.59 29.48
N GLN A 82 -11.52 -36.59 28.64
CA GLN A 82 -12.57 -35.54 28.67
C GLN A 82 -12.42 -34.29 29.57
N SER A 83 -12.31 -33.13 28.90
CA SER A 83 -13.03 -31.90 29.23
C SER A 83 -13.27 -31.07 27.95
N SER A 84 -14.52 -30.63 27.78
CA SER A 84 -15.16 -29.68 26.83
C SER A 84 -14.40 -29.09 25.62
N PRO A 85 -15.11 -28.73 24.52
CA PRO A 85 -14.54 -27.94 23.45
C PRO A 85 -14.28 -26.52 23.99
N GLU A 86 -13.11 -26.34 24.58
CA GLU A 86 -12.54 -25.04 24.81
C GLU A 86 -12.28 -24.46 23.43
N GLU A 87 -13.17 -23.54 23.07
CA GLU A 87 -13.08 -22.57 22.00
C GLU A 87 -11.61 -22.22 21.77
N THR A 88 -11.00 -22.94 20.84
CA THR A 88 -9.68 -22.60 20.33
C THR A 88 -9.82 -21.22 19.72
N VAL A 89 -9.51 -20.20 20.52
CA VAL A 89 -9.17 -18.87 20.03
C VAL A 89 -8.03 -19.09 19.07
N ALA A 90 -8.38 -19.20 17.79
CA ALA A 90 -7.43 -19.27 16.71
C ALA A 90 -6.59 -18.00 16.81
N THR A 91 -5.36 -18.16 17.29
CA THR A 91 -4.30 -17.17 17.12
C THR A 91 -3.82 -17.31 15.68
N GLU A 92 -4.67 -16.91 14.73
CA GLU A 92 -4.21 -16.53 13.39
C GLU A 92 -3.98 -15.01 13.39
N PRO A 93 -2.90 -14.51 12.78
CA PRO A 93 -2.72 -13.07 12.66
C PRO A 93 -3.82 -12.55 11.74
N ILE A 94 -4.76 -11.79 12.31
CA ILE A 94 -5.95 -11.25 11.64
C ILE A 94 -5.51 -10.13 10.68
N LEU A 95 -4.93 -10.49 9.55
CA LEU A 95 -5.02 -9.65 8.36
C LEU A 95 -6.44 -9.85 7.83
N ARG A 96 -7.41 -9.13 8.41
CA ARG A 96 -8.79 -9.10 7.90
C ARG A 96 -8.70 -8.71 6.42
N ARG A 97 -9.17 -9.60 5.54
CA ARG A 97 -9.36 -9.27 4.13
C ARG A 97 -10.45 -8.20 4.05
N LEU A 98 -10.16 -7.13 3.33
CA LEU A 98 -11.16 -6.12 2.99
C LEU A 98 -12.27 -6.80 2.17
N SER A 99 -13.50 -6.42 2.47
CA SER A 99 -14.65 -6.77 1.63
C SER A 99 -14.54 -6.11 0.25
N GLU A 100 -15.25 -6.61 -0.75
CA GLU A 100 -15.25 -6.03 -2.10
C GLU A 100 -15.59 -4.52 -2.11
N PRO A 101 -16.60 -4.03 -1.36
CA PRO A 101 -16.88 -2.59 -1.30
C PRO A 101 -15.74 -1.78 -0.63
N GLU A 102 -15.10 -2.34 0.40
CA GLU A 102 -13.94 -1.70 1.04
C GLU A 102 -12.75 -1.64 0.06
N LEU A 103 -12.52 -2.69 -0.74
CA LEU A 103 -11.52 -2.70 -1.80
C LEU A 103 -11.81 -1.65 -2.87
N ALA A 104 -13.04 -1.58 -3.37
CA ALA A 104 -13.45 -0.58 -4.36
C ALA A 104 -13.28 0.86 -3.84
N THR A 105 -13.53 1.07 -2.54
CA THR A 105 -13.31 2.37 -1.89
C THR A 105 -11.82 2.74 -1.85
N VAL A 106 -10.94 1.78 -1.54
CA VAL A 106 -9.48 1.98 -1.57
C VAL A 106 -9.00 2.27 -2.97
N GLU A 107 -9.42 1.46 -3.95
CA GLU A 107 -9.04 1.65 -5.35
C GLU A 107 -9.48 3.01 -5.89
N ALA A 108 -10.70 3.45 -5.56
CA ALA A 108 -11.18 4.76 -5.96
C ALA A 108 -10.34 5.91 -5.38
N ALA A 109 -9.95 5.79 -4.10
CA ALA A 109 -9.06 6.76 -3.47
C ALA A 109 -7.67 6.75 -4.13
N ASP A 110 -7.13 5.58 -4.49
CA ASP A 110 -5.84 5.47 -5.17
C ASP A 110 -5.87 6.10 -6.57
N LEU A 111 -6.92 5.84 -7.36
CA LEU A 111 -7.14 6.48 -8.66
C LEU A 111 -7.25 8.00 -8.54
N TYR A 112 -8.01 8.49 -7.55
CA TYR A 112 -8.10 9.91 -7.26
C TYR A 112 -6.75 10.52 -6.88
N ASN A 113 -6.00 9.85 -6.00
CA ASN A 113 -4.71 10.30 -5.52
C ASN A 113 -3.63 10.36 -6.62
N ALA A 114 -3.77 9.54 -7.66
CA ALA A 114 -2.92 9.56 -8.84
C ALA A 114 -3.29 10.68 -9.84
N SER A 115 -4.47 11.28 -9.71
CA SER A 115 -4.96 12.33 -10.61
C SER A 115 -4.41 13.74 -10.26
N ASP A 116 -4.49 14.65 -11.22
CA ASP A 116 -4.14 16.07 -11.01
C ASP A 116 -5.07 16.78 -10.00
N TYR A 117 -6.26 16.22 -9.74
CA TYR A 117 -7.22 16.80 -8.80
C TYR A 117 -6.69 16.77 -7.37
N ARG A 118 -5.88 15.78 -6.98
CA ARG A 118 -5.21 15.73 -5.67
C ARG A 118 -4.47 17.04 -5.38
N ARG A 119 -3.63 17.49 -6.33
CA ARG A 119 -2.84 18.72 -6.16
C ARG A 119 -3.73 19.96 -6.06
N THR A 120 -4.81 19.99 -6.83
CA THR A 120 -5.79 21.07 -6.82
C THR A 120 -6.45 21.18 -5.45
N ILE A 121 -6.99 20.06 -4.94
CA ILE A 121 -7.60 19.99 -3.62
C ILE A 121 -6.60 20.30 -2.50
N GLY A 122 -5.37 19.80 -2.58
CA GLY A 122 -4.31 20.17 -1.63
C GLY A 122 -4.02 21.67 -1.62
N GLY A 123 -4.11 22.34 -2.78
CA GLY A 123 -4.01 23.80 -2.87
C GLY A 123 -5.18 24.52 -2.20
N VAL A 124 -6.40 24.03 -2.40
CA VAL A 124 -7.61 24.59 -1.77
C VAL A 124 -7.60 24.39 -0.24
N ALA A 125 -7.19 23.21 0.23
CA ALA A 125 -7.10 22.87 1.64
C ALA A 125 -6.14 23.79 2.42
N LYS A 126 -5.07 24.28 1.78
CA LYS A 126 -4.16 25.25 2.41
C LYS A 126 -4.85 26.58 2.75
N SER A 127 -5.86 26.97 1.98
CA SER A 127 -6.58 28.24 2.14
C SER A 127 -7.83 28.10 2.98
N LEU A 128 -8.55 26.97 2.85
CA LEU A 128 -9.86 26.75 3.49
C LEU A 128 -9.80 25.82 4.72
N GLY A 129 -8.64 25.23 5.03
CA GLY A 129 -8.48 24.30 6.14
C GLY A 129 -8.86 22.86 5.76
N GLU A 130 -9.13 22.05 6.77
CA GLU A 130 -9.43 20.63 6.63
C GLU A 130 -10.83 20.40 6.02
N PRO A 131 -10.94 19.74 4.85
CA PRO A 131 -12.24 19.37 4.31
C PRO A 131 -12.79 18.11 4.97
N LYS A 132 -14.10 17.91 4.84
CA LYS A 132 -14.76 16.63 5.01
C LYS A 132 -14.75 15.88 3.69
N ALA A 133 -14.65 14.55 3.72
CA ALA A 133 -14.69 13.75 2.51
C ALA A 133 -15.50 12.47 2.68
N SER A 134 -16.16 12.07 1.60
CA SER A 134 -16.89 10.81 1.50
C SER A 134 -16.54 10.10 0.19
N ILE A 135 -16.66 8.78 0.20
CA ILE A 135 -16.51 7.92 -0.96
C ILE A 135 -17.71 6.97 -0.95
N LEU A 136 -18.51 7.02 -2.00
CA LEU A 136 -19.74 6.24 -2.10
C LEU A 136 -19.80 5.48 -3.43
N PRO A 137 -20.00 4.15 -3.43
CA PRO A 137 -20.29 3.42 -4.64
C PRO A 137 -21.67 3.78 -5.20
N LEU A 138 -21.74 3.93 -6.51
CA LEU A 138 -23.00 4.14 -7.22
C LEU A 138 -23.62 2.80 -7.63
N SER A 139 -24.94 2.74 -7.51
CA SER A 139 -25.71 1.64 -8.07
C SER A 139 -25.59 1.65 -9.60
N GLY A 140 -24.96 0.63 -10.17
CA GLY A 140 -24.77 0.52 -11.61
C GLY A 140 -23.93 -0.68 -11.99
N VAL A 141 -23.80 -0.94 -13.29
CA VAL A 141 -23.02 -2.07 -13.82
C VAL A 141 -21.52 -1.81 -13.89
N ASN A 142 -21.11 -0.54 -13.89
CA ASN A 142 -19.73 -0.11 -14.18
C ASN A 142 -18.86 0.10 -12.92
N GLN A 143 -19.31 -0.33 -11.73
CA GLN A 143 -18.60 -0.15 -10.45
C GLN A 143 -18.04 1.27 -10.26
N GLU A 144 -18.87 2.29 -10.52
CA GLU A 144 -18.45 3.68 -10.36
C GLU A 144 -18.61 4.13 -8.90
N LEU A 145 -17.72 5.01 -8.45
CA LEU A 145 -17.78 5.63 -7.14
C LEU A 145 -17.81 7.16 -7.27
N VAL A 146 -18.40 7.83 -6.29
CA VAL A 146 -18.33 9.29 -6.15
C VAL A 146 -17.50 9.62 -4.93
N ILE A 147 -16.49 10.47 -5.14
CA ILE A 147 -15.72 11.09 -4.06
C ILE A 147 -16.25 12.50 -3.87
N THR A 148 -16.79 12.80 -2.70
CA THR A 148 -17.22 14.17 -2.34
C THR A 148 -16.20 14.77 -1.41
N ILE A 149 -15.80 16.01 -1.68
CA ILE A 149 -14.84 16.78 -0.87
C ILE A 149 -15.45 18.14 -0.59
N ALA A 150 -15.61 18.48 0.69
CA ALA A 150 -16.43 19.60 1.09
C ALA A 150 -15.83 20.42 2.23
N TRP A 151 -15.94 21.74 2.10
CA TRP A 151 -15.77 22.75 3.13
C TRP A 151 -17.11 23.42 3.40
N ASP A 152 -17.17 24.26 4.43
CA ASP A 152 -18.41 24.97 4.81
C ASP A 152 -18.96 25.91 3.71
N ILE A 153 -18.13 26.29 2.72
CA ILE A 153 -18.48 27.27 1.67
C ILE A 153 -18.35 26.75 0.23
N THR A 154 -17.86 25.53 0.05
CA THR A 154 -17.69 24.94 -1.29
C THR A 154 -17.50 23.44 -1.22
N TRP A 155 -17.96 22.73 -2.24
CA TRP A 155 -17.78 21.30 -2.37
C TRP A 155 -17.51 20.90 -3.82
N TYR A 156 -16.90 19.73 -3.98
CA TYR A 156 -16.56 19.10 -5.26
C TYR A 156 -16.95 17.63 -5.22
N GLN A 157 -17.50 17.12 -6.31
CA GLN A 157 -17.77 15.70 -6.53
C GLN A 157 -16.98 15.20 -7.73
N TYR A 158 -16.28 14.11 -7.52
CA TYR A 158 -15.51 13.42 -8.55
C TYR A 158 -16.13 12.05 -8.81
N ARG A 159 -16.42 11.76 -10.08
CA ARG A 159 -16.79 10.42 -10.52
C ARG A 159 -15.51 9.63 -10.78
N VAL A 160 -15.44 8.44 -10.20
CA VAL A 160 -14.37 7.48 -10.38
C VAL A 160 -14.91 6.25 -11.09
N SER A 161 -14.35 5.93 -12.25
CA SER A 161 -14.72 4.80 -13.10
C SER A 161 -13.44 4.03 -13.45
N PRO A 162 -13.06 2.98 -12.69
CA PRO A 162 -11.77 2.29 -12.84
C PRO A 162 -11.47 1.81 -14.27
N GLU A 163 -12.49 1.30 -14.96
CA GLU A 163 -12.39 0.77 -16.33
C GLU A 163 -12.34 1.87 -17.42
N SER A 164 -12.43 3.15 -17.06
CA SER A 164 -12.43 4.26 -18.02
C SER A 164 -11.01 4.68 -18.40
N ALA A 165 -10.81 5.06 -19.67
CA ALA A 165 -9.56 5.67 -20.12
C ALA A 165 -9.20 6.98 -19.37
N GLN A 166 -10.21 7.64 -18.80
CA GLN A 166 -10.02 8.75 -17.86
C GLN A 166 -10.71 8.37 -16.54
N PRO A 167 -9.99 7.70 -15.62
CA PRO A 167 -10.61 7.08 -14.45
C PRO A 167 -11.25 8.04 -13.46
N VAL A 168 -10.85 9.32 -13.46
CA VAL A 168 -11.36 10.33 -12.53
C VAL A 168 -11.80 11.57 -13.31
N LYS A 169 -13.01 12.03 -13.06
CA LYS A 169 -13.57 13.25 -13.65
C LYS A 169 -14.26 14.09 -12.58
N LEU A 170 -14.15 15.41 -12.69
CA LEU A 170 -15.00 16.31 -11.93
C LEU A 170 -16.43 16.21 -12.47
N GLU A 171 -17.34 15.72 -11.63
CA GLU A 171 -18.76 15.55 -11.96
C GLU A 171 -19.55 16.83 -11.63
N ALA A 172 -19.36 17.36 -10.42
CA ALA A 172 -20.11 18.50 -9.93
C ALA A 172 -19.30 19.33 -8.92
N ARG A 173 -19.74 20.57 -8.69
CA ARG A 173 -19.24 21.46 -7.64
C ARG A 173 -20.33 22.43 -7.22
N GLY A 174 -20.26 22.91 -5.98
CA GLY A 174 -21.23 23.87 -5.45
C GLY A 174 -20.68 24.66 -4.27
N HIS A 175 -21.59 25.36 -3.60
CA HIS A 175 -21.28 26.35 -2.57
C HIS A 175 -21.97 26.11 -1.23
N GLU A 176 -23.00 25.27 -1.20
CA GLU A 176 -23.73 24.94 0.02
C GLU A 176 -23.74 23.43 0.24
N LEU A 177 -23.44 22.97 1.47
CA LEU A 177 -23.45 21.54 1.80
C LEU A 177 -24.84 20.91 1.63
N THR A 178 -25.91 21.70 1.70
CA THR A 178 -27.30 21.26 1.47
C THR A 178 -27.61 20.88 0.03
N GLU A 179 -26.75 21.26 -0.93
CA GLU A 179 -26.85 20.85 -2.33
C GLU A 179 -26.39 19.39 -2.54
N ILE A 180 -25.68 18.82 -1.55
CA ILE A 180 -25.14 17.47 -1.61
C ILE A 180 -26.20 16.50 -1.05
N ASP A 181 -26.59 15.49 -1.83
CA ASP A 181 -27.51 14.47 -1.32
C ASP A 181 -26.95 13.75 -0.08
N GLY A 182 -27.83 13.39 0.86
CA GLY A 182 -27.47 12.86 2.17
C GLY A 182 -26.39 11.75 2.17
N PRO A 183 -26.49 10.69 1.34
CA PRO A 183 -25.50 9.61 1.30
C PRO A 183 -24.08 10.06 0.93
N PHE A 184 -23.94 11.15 0.18
CA PHE A 184 -22.62 11.72 -0.15
C PHE A 184 -22.05 12.57 0.99
N GLN A 185 -22.75 12.71 2.11
CA GLN A 185 -22.27 13.36 3.34
C GLN A 185 -21.91 12.36 4.45
N ASP A 186 -21.88 11.06 4.13
CA ASP A 186 -21.33 10.04 5.03
C ASP A 186 -19.81 10.17 5.03
N TRP A 187 -19.30 11.12 5.82
CA TRP A 187 -17.88 11.54 5.85
C TRP A 187 -16.93 10.42 6.30
N ASN A 188 -16.71 9.45 5.40
CA ASN A 188 -16.01 8.18 5.62
C ASN A 188 -14.57 8.20 5.08
N ALA A 189 -14.00 9.38 4.83
CA ALA A 189 -12.63 9.53 4.37
C ALA A 189 -11.98 10.79 4.96
N LYS A 190 -10.66 10.74 5.12
CA LYS A 190 -9.83 11.90 5.50
C LYS A 190 -9.08 12.44 4.30
N ILE A 191 -8.81 13.74 4.32
CA ILE A 191 -7.92 14.39 3.37
C ILE A 191 -6.69 14.91 4.11
N HIS A 192 -5.52 14.51 3.64
CA HIS A 192 -4.26 15.05 4.13
C HIS A 192 -3.97 16.43 3.54
N PRO A 193 -3.07 17.24 4.16
CA PRO A 193 -2.77 18.60 3.71
C PRO A 193 -2.25 18.72 2.26
N ASP A 194 -1.77 17.62 1.67
CA ASP A 194 -1.32 17.53 0.28
C ASP A 194 -2.45 17.16 -0.70
N GLY A 195 -3.69 17.06 -0.21
CA GLY A 195 -4.88 16.66 -0.97
C GLY A 195 -5.07 15.15 -1.10
N ARG A 196 -4.23 14.32 -0.48
CA ARG A 196 -4.38 12.87 -0.53
C ARG A 196 -5.61 12.43 0.26
N VAL A 197 -6.49 11.69 -0.41
CA VAL A 197 -7.69 11.07 0.19
C VAL A 197 -7.32 9.70 0.76
N VAL A 198 -7.75 9.43 1.99
CA VAL A 198 -7.55 8.15 2.69
C VAL A 198 -8.89 7.69 3.25
N PRO A 199 -9.44 6.56 2.78
CA PRO A 199 -10.67 6.00 3.33
C PRO A 199 -10.54 5.61 4.80
N GLU A 200 -11.59 5.87 5.58
CA GLU A 200 -11.71 5.40 6.96
C GLU A 200 -12.37 4.02 6.99
N ILE A 201 -11.55 2.99 6.83
CA ILE A 201 -12.03 1.61 6.94
C ILE A 201 -12.05 1.21 8.40
N ALA A 202 -13.22 0.79 8.89
CA ALA A 202 -13.39 0.34 10.27
C ALA A 202 -12.43 -0.80 10.59
N ARG A 203 -11.51 -0.55 11.53
CA ARG A 203 -10.68 -1.59 12.15
C ARG A 203 -11.54 -2.26 13.23
N VAL A 204 -11.79 -3.56 13.10
CA VAL A 204 -12.46 -4.38 14.12
C VAL A 204 -11.42 -4.95 15.06
#